data_AF-A0A6G3MHC0-F1
#
_entry.id   AF-A0A6G3MHC0-F1
#
_cell.length_a   1.000
_cell.length_b   1.000
_cell.length_c   1.000
_cell.angle_alpha   90.00
_cell.angle_beta   90.00
_cell.angle_gamma   90.00
#
_symmetry.space_group_name_H-M   'P 1'
#
loop_
_entity.id
_entity.type
_entity.pdbx_description
1 polymer ?
#
loop_
_entity_poly.entity_id
_entity_poly.type
_entity_poly.pdbx_seq_one_letter_code
_entity_poly.pdbx_strand_id
1 'polypeptide(L)'
;TKTTINSSILNTSTTNADHEEEINVGGATADDTEVDLVKDLCEHEILHEENVFSSFIPLIHHIIDKNASYPVDLVVVACLALSKLMLLSSSFCSKNLQILFTLIKKSEHENIRLNAVILIGDIIQRFPNLIEPWMPNMFSTLRDDSVQVRKAVLAVLSSLILNDMVKVKGHISELVLCIEDPDPVISARTRLFFHELSRKV
;
A
#
# COMPACT_ATOMS: atom_id res chain seq x y z
N THR A 1 -18.76 64.96 -5.28
CA THR A 1 -17.93 65.77 -6.19
C THR A 1 -17.38 64.83 -7.25
N LYS A 2 -17.91 64.93 -8.48
CA LYS A 2 -17.43 64.19 -9.66
C LYS A 2 -16.44 65.10 -10.38
N THR A 3 -15.30 64.56 -10.81
CA THR A 3 -14.65 65.05 -12.03
C THR A 3 -14.03 63.87 -12.75
N THR A 4 -14.42 63.75 -14.02
CA THR A 4 -14.04 62.71 -14.96
C THR A 4 -13.49 63.45 -16.18
N ILE A 5 -12.21 63.19 -16.47
CA ILE A 5 -11.64 62.94 -17.81
C ILE A 5 -11.05 64.09 -18.67
N ASN A 6 -9.91 63.69 -19.29
CA ASN A 6 -9.23 64.12 -20.52
C ASN A 6 -8.20 65.26 -20.40
N SER A 7 -7.02 65.17 -21.03
CA SER A 7 -6.59 64.45 -22.24
C SER A 7 -5.07 64.48 -22.36
N SER A 8 -4.44 63.40 -22.86
CA SER A 8 -3.61 63.41 -24.08
C SER A 8 -2.67 62.20 -24.13
N ILE A 9 -2.97 61.30 -25.07
CA ILE A 9 -2.12 60.21 -25.57
C ILE A 9 -1.24 60.81 -26.67
N LEU A 10 0.08 60.55 -26.66
CA LEU A 10 0.82 59.87 -27.76
C LEU A 10 2.35 59.92 -27.55
N ASN A 11 2.94 58.70 -27.61
CA ASN A 11 4.22 58.33 -28.22
C ASN A 11 5.54 58.81 -27.58
N THR A 12 6.60 58.01 -27.42
CA THR A 12 7.03 56.82 -28.18
C THR A 12 8.17 56.07 -27.45
N SER A 13 8.16 54.74 -27.56
CA SER A 13 9.31 53.84 -27.80
C SER A 13 10.31 53.45 -26.69
N THR A 14 10.15 52.19 -26.25
CA THR A 14 11.15 51.10 -26.04
C THR A 14 12.38 51.29 -25.14
N THR A 15 12.45 50.48 -24.07
CA THR A 15 13.55 49.54 -23.80
C THR A 15 13.09 48.41 -22.87
N ASN A 16 13.47 47.18 -23.23
CA ASN A 16 13.26 45.88 -22.58
C ASN A 16 13.72 45.82 -21.10
N ALA A 17 13.07 44.99 -20.29
CA ALA A 17 13.73 44.04 -19.39
C ALA A 17 12.72 43.04 -18.81
N ASP A 18 13.10 41.77 -18.86
CA ASP A 18 12.41 40.56 -18.43
C ASP A 18 11.94 40.61 -16.97
N HIS A 19 10.69 40.22 -16.72
CA HIS A 19 10.22 39.85 -15.38
C HIS A 19 8.97 38.96 -15.47
N GLU A 20 9.09 37.80 -16.10
CA GLU A 20 8.12 36.72 -15.88
C GLU A 20 8.87 35.38 -15.75
N GLU A 21 8.46 34.60 -14.76
CA GLU A 21 8.88 33.22 -14.44
C GLU A 21 10.12 33.02 -13.55
N GLU A 22 10.01 33.40 -12.27
CA GLU A 22 10.83 32.79 -11.22
C GLU A 22 10.00 32.49 -9.96
N ILE A 23 8.89 31.75 -10.10
CA ILE A 23 8.11 31.29 -8.95
C ILE A 23 7.45 29.93 -9.23
N ASN A 24 8.15 28.83 -8.90
CA ASN A 24 7.54 27.63 -8.29
C ASN A 24 8.54 26.54 -7.83
N VAL A 25 9.86 26.73 -7.96
CA VAL A 25 10.83 25.67 -7.63
C VAL A 25 10.95 25.40 -6.12
N GLY A 26 10.55 26.36 -5.26
CA GLY A 26 10.61 26.21 -3.80
C GLY A 26 9.44 25.44 -3.15
N GLY A 27 8.34 25.20 -3.89
CA GLY A 27 7.17 24.48 -3.35
C GLY A 27 7.40 22.98 -3.26
N ALA A 28 8.02 22.39 -4.29
CA ALA A 28 8.24 20.94 -4.36
C ALA A 28 9.28 20.46 -3.33
N THR A 29 10.35 21.23 -3.10
CA THR A 29 11.43 20.85 -2.17
C THR A 29 11.05 21.03 -0.70
N ALA A 30 10.18 21.99 -0.38
CA ALA A 30 9.63 22.17 0.95
C ALA A 30 8.67 21.04 1.33
N ASP A 31 7.81 20.61 0.40
CA ASP A 31 6.86 19.49 0.57
C ASP A 31 7.60 18.16 0.78
N ASP A 32 8.64 17.88 -0.01
CA ASP A 32 9.49 16.69 0.17
C ASP A 32 10.16 16.64 1.56
N THR A 33 10.59 17.80 2.07
CA THR A 33 11.22 17.89 3.40
C THR A 33 10.22 17.63 4.52
N GLU A 34 9.00 18.15 4.42
CA GLU A 34 7.93 17.87 5.39
C GLU A 34 7.53 16.39 5.38
N VAL A 35 7.40 15.80 4.18
CA VAL A 35 7.11 14.38 4.01
C VAL A 35 8.18 13.50 4.66
N ASP A 36 9.46 13.82 4.49
CA ASP A 36 10.54 13.04 5.08
C ASP A 36 10.60 13.20 6.61
N LEU A 37 10.31 14.39 7.15
CA LEU A 37 10.17 14.60 8.59
C LEU A 37 9.02 13.76 9.17
N VAL A 38 7.86 13.70 8.51
CA VAL A 38 6.74 12.85 8.94
C VAL A 38 7.12 11.37 8.90
N LYS A 39 7.86 10.92 7.88
CA LYS A 39 8.34 9.53 7.79
C LYS A 39 9.29 9.20 8.94
N ASP A 40 10.23 10.09 9.25
CA ASP A 40 11.20 9.90 10.34
C ASP A 40 10.50 9.80 11.70
N LEU A 41 9.53 10.68 11.96
CA LEU A 41 8.69 10.63 13.16
C LEU A 41 7.92 9.30 13.26
N CYS A 42 7.34 8.83 12.16
CA CYS A 42 6.63 7.55 12.14
C CYS A 42 7.56 6.36 12.41
N GLU A 43 8.77 6.38 11.85
CA GLU A 43 9.73 5.29 11.95
C GLU A 43 10.30 5.16 13.37
N HIS A 44 10.46 6.28 14.09
CA HIS A 44 11.22 6.31 15.35
C HIS A 44 10.40 6.68 16.59
N GLU A 45 9.41 7.57 16.50
CA GLU A 45 8.78 8.20 17.68
C GLU A 45 7.40 7.63 18.02
N ILE A 46 6.58 7.28 17.01
CA ILE A 46 5.18 6.87 17.26
C ILE A 46 5.09 5.54 18.02
N LEU A 47 5.98 4.60 17.71
CA LEU A 47 6.02 3.27 18.33
C LEU A 47 7.14 3.15 19.38
N HIS A 48 7.69 4.27 19.85
CA HIS A 48 8.64 4.29 20.96
C HIS A 48 7.96 3.80 22.26
N GLU A 49 8.69 3.16 23.15
CA GLU A 49 8.13 2.49 24.34
C GLU A 49 7.36 3.46 25.27
N GLU A 50 7.75 4.73 25.30
CA GLU A 50 7.11 5.78 26.10
C GLU A 50 5.82 6.32 25.47
N ASN A 51 5.53 5.99 24.21
CA ASN A 51 4.35 6.47 23.51
C ASN A 51 3.10 5.64 23.89
N VAL A 52 1.96 6.32 24.04
CA VAL A 52 0.66 5.68 24.35
C VAL A 52 0.25 4.65 23.30
N PHE A 53 0.61 4.83 22.02
CA PHE A 53 0.30 3.85 20.98
C PHE A 53 0.97 2.49 21.24
N SER A 54 2.18 2.50 21.79
CA SER A 54 2.95 1.30 22.11
C SER A 54 2.31 0.47 23.23
N SER A 55 1.53 1.11 24.12
CA SER A 55 0.81 0.42 25.19
C SER A 55 -0.27 -0.56 24.68
N PHE A 56 -0.78 -0.36 23.46
CA PHE A 56 -1.77 -1.25 22.85
C PHE A 56 -1.15 -2.46 22.15
N ILE A 57 0.14 -2.40 21.80
CA ILE A 57 0.84 -3.46 21.06
C ILE A 57 0.75 -4.82 21.78
N PRO A 58 1.04 -4.93 23.11
CA PRO A 58 0.93 -6.21 23.82
C PRO A 58 -0.49 -6.79 23.80
N LEU A 59 -1.52 -5.95 23.89
CA LEU A 59 -2.91 -6.39 23.84
C LEU A 59 -3.27 -6.93 22.45
N ILE A 60 -2.87 -6.21 21.40
CA ILE A 60 -3.08 -6.63 20.00
C ILE A 60 -2.43 -7.98 19.75
N HIS A 61 -1.16 -8.15 20.14
CA HIS A 61 -0.45 -9.42 20.04
C HIS A 61 -1.15 -10.54 20.80
N HIS A 62 -1.56 -10.28 22.04
CA HIS A 62 -2.25 -11.28 22.86
C HIS A 62 -3.54 -11.80 22.19
N ILE A 63 -4.34 -10.91 21.61
CA ILE A 63 -5.57 -11.30 20.89
C ILE A 63 -5.24 -12.15 19.66
N ILE A 64 -4.22 -11.77 18.88
CA ILE A 64 -3.84 -12.51 17.66
C ILE A 64 -3.24 -13.87 17.99
N ASP A 65 -2.35 -13.96 18.98
CA ASP A 65 -1.71 -15.20 19.41
C ASP A 65 -2.70 -16.18 20.03
N LYS A 66 -3.72 -15.65 20.71
CA LYS A 66 -4.82 -16.43 21.31
C LYS A 66 -6.09 -16.34 20.47
N ASN A 67 -5.97 -16.21 19.15
CA ASN A 67 -7.12 -15.99 18.25
C ASN A 67 -8.30 -16.95 18.49
N ALA A 68 -8.04 -18.24 18.77
CA ALA A 68 -9.09 -19.23 19.05
C ALA A 68 -9.90 -18.98 20.33
N SER A 69 -9.40 -18.12 21.23
CA SER A 69 -10.05 -17.76 22.50
C SER A 69 -10.91 -16.49 22.41
N TYR A 70 -10.90 -15.79 21.26
CA TYR A 70 -11.59 -14.53 21.07
C TYR A 70 -12.60 -14.59 19.92
N PRO A 71 -13.64 -13.75 19.93
CA PRO A 71 -14.56 -13.62 18.79
C PRO A 71 -13.78 -13.26 17.51
N VAL A 72 -14.18 -13.85 16.38
CA VAL A 72 -13.52 -13.64 15.09
C VAL A 72 -13.42 -12.16 14.73
N ASP A 73 -14.48 -11.39 14.98
CA ASP A 73 -14.50 -9.95 14.68
C ASP A 73 -13.44 -9.18 15.47
N LEU A 74 -13.20 -9.55 16.74
CA LEU A 74 -12.15 -8.94 17.55
C LEU A 74 -10.76 -9.29 17.04
N VAL A 75 -10.56 -10.54 16.61
CA VAL A 75 -9.29 -10.98 16.00
C VAL A 75 -9.03 -10.21 14.70
N VAL A 76 -10.06 -10.04 13.86
CA VAL A 76 -9.97 -9.26 12.62
C VAL A 76 -9.57 -7.82 12.92
N VAL A 77 -10.22 -7.16 13.89
CA VAL A 77 -9.87 -5.79 14.30
C VAL A 77 -8.44 -5.70 14.85
N ALA A 78 -8.00 -6.68 15.64
CA ALA A 78 -6.64 -6.73 16.14
C ALA A 78 -5.61 -6.88 14.99
N CYS A 79 -5.89 -7.74 14.00
CA CYS A 79 -5.02 -7.88 12.82
C CYS A 79 -4.94 -6.59 12.00
N LEU A 80 -6.08 -5.92 11.77
CA LEU A 80 -6.13 -4.62 11.09
C LEU A 80 -5.35 -3.54 11.85
N ALA A 81 -5.49 -3.50 13.17
CA ALA A 81 -4.73 -2.58 14.02
C ALA A 81 -3.23 -2.86 13.94
N LEU A 82 -2.82 -4.13 14.05
CA LEU A 82 -1.41 -4.53 13.92
C LEU A 82 -0.83 -4.06 12.59
N SER A 83 -1.50 -4.34 11.47
CA SER A 83 -1.00 -3.97 10.16
C SER A 83 -0.93 -2.46 9.94
N LYS A 84 -1.87 -1.68 10.49
CA LYS A 84 -1.77 -0.20 10.46
C LYS A 84 -0.54 0.28 11.24
N LEU A 85 -0.24 -0.31 12.39
CA LEU A 85 0.99 0.01 13.13
C LEU A 85 2.24 -0.43 12.36
N MET A 86 2.20 -1.57 11.67
CA MET A 86 3.29 -2.03 10.79
C MET A 86 3.60 -1.04 9.67
N LEU A 87 2.63 -0.27 9.15
CA LEU A 87 2.89 0.74 8.10
C LEU A 87 3.66 1.96 8.60
N LEU A 88 3.77 2.17 9.92
CA LEU A 88 4.45 3.31 10.53
C LEU A 88 5.96 3.13 10.57
N SER A 89 6.44 1.92 10.90
CA SER A 89 7.87 1.61 11.04
C SER A 89 8.24 0.32 10.32
N SER A 90 9.27 0.41 9.48
CA SER A 90 9.87 -0.74 8.80
C SER A 90 10.44 -1.76 9.80
N SER A 91 11.05 -1.29 10.89
CA SER A 91 11.58 -2.13 11.97
C SER A 91 10.45 -2.91 12.66
N PHE A 92 9.36 -2.23 13.01
CA PHE A 92 8.20 -2.89 13.60
C PHE A 92 7.53 -3.85 12.62
N CYS A 93 7.39 -3.46 11.34
CA CYS A 93 6.87 -4.32 10.28
C CYS A 93 7.65 -5.62 10.17
N SER A 94 8.98 -5.55 10.10
CA SER A 94 9.84 -6.73 9.93
C SER A 94 9.66 -7.78 11.02
N LYS A 95 9.49 -7.35 12.28
CA LYS A 95 9.28 -8.23 13.45
C LYS A 95 7.91 -8.92 13.43
N ASN A 96 6.92 -8.29 12.81
CA ASN A 96 5.53 -8.73 12.82
C ASN A 96 5.10 -9.46 11.55
N LEU A 97 5.88 -9.34 10.47
CA LEU A 97 5.47 -9.77 9.15
C LEU A 97 5.11 -11.26 9.06
N GLN A 98 5.82 -12.11 9.81
CA GLN A 98 5.55 -13.54 9.87
C GLN A 98 4.14 -13.86 10.36
N ILE A 99 3.56 -13.03 11.24
CA ILE A 99 2.22 -13.23 11.80
C ILE A 99 1.19 -13.22 10.68
N LEU A 100 1.28 -12.27 9.73
CA LEU A 100 0.34 -12.17 8.61
C LEU A 100 0.34 -13.42 7.72
N PHE A 101 1.53 -13.91 7.36
CA PHE A 101 1.64 -15.15 6.59
C PHE A 101 1.21 -16.40 7.36
N THR A 102 1.37 -16.39 8.69
CA THR A 102 0.86 -17.46 9.55
C THR A 102 -0.66 -17.46 9.58
N LEU A 103 -1.29 -16.28 9.65
CA LEU A 103 -2.74 -16.13 9.59
C LEU A 103 -3.30 -16.62 8.25
N ILE A 104 -2.67 -16.25 7.14
CA ILE A 104 -3.05 -16.75 5.80
C ILE A 104 -2.98 -18.29 5.75
N LYS A 105 -1.92 -18.90 6.30
CA LYS A 105 -1.74 -20.35 6.20
C LYS A 105 -2.57 -21.17 7.17
N LYS A 106 -2.86 -20.65 8.37
CA LYS A 106 -3.40 -21.43 9.49
C LYS A 106 -4.82 -21.06 9.90
N SER A 107 -5.32 -19.89 9.51
CA SER A 107 -6.66 -19.49 9.94
C SER A 107 -7.74 -20.25 9.15
N GLU A 108 -8.67 -20.85 9.89
CA GLU A 108 -9.85 -21.50 9.30
C GLU A 108 -10.85 -20.49 8.74
N HIS A 109 -10.79 -19.24 9.21
CA HIS A 109 -11.73 -18.19 8.82
C HIS A 109 -11.22 -17.42 7.59
N GLU A 110 -11.98 -17.48 6.48
CA GLU A 110 -11.61 -16.82 5.22
C GLU A 110 -11.48 -15.29 5.35
N ASN A 111 -12.26 -14.66 6.24
CA ASN A 111 -12.21 -13.21 6.48
C ASN A 111 -10.86 -12.78 7.07
N ILE A 112 -10.28 -13.56 7.98
CA ILE A 112 -8.95 -13.30 8.54
C ILE A 112 -7.89 -13.41 7.43
N ARG A 113 -7.95 -14.48 6.62
CA ARG A 113 -7.02 -14.68 5.49
C ARG A 113 -7.11 -13.54 4.47
N LEU A 114 -8.33 -13.16 4.09
CA LEU A 114 -8.60 -12.08 3.14
C LEU A 114 -8.05 -10.74 3.63
N ASN A 115 -8.32 -10.39 4.90
CA ASN A 115 -7.77 -9.17 5.48
C ASN A 115 -6.23 -9.20 5.49
N ALA A 116 -5.62 -10.31 5.89
CA ALA A 116 -4.15 -10.44 5.88
C ALA A 116 -3.56 -10.24 4.47
N VAL A 117 -4.20 -10.77 3.42
CA VAL A 117 -3.77 -10.56 2.02
C VAL A 117 -3.80 -9.07 1.63
N ILE A 118 -4.89 -8.37 1.93
CA ILE A 118 -5.02 -6.93 1.64
C ILE A 118 -3.94 -6.14 2.38
N LEU A 119 -3.76 -6.42 3.67
CA LEU A 119 -2.78 -5.75 4.52
C LEU A 119 -1.34 -5.96 4.03
N ILE A 120 -0.99 -7.16 3.54
CA ILE A 120 0.31 -7.37 2.91
C ILE A 120 0.43 -6.55 1.62
N GLY A 121 -0.64 -6.41 0.84
CA GLY A 121 -0.66 -5.51 -0.32
C GLY A 121 -0.30 -4.06 0.02
N ASP A 122 -0.83 -3.55 1.13
CA ASP A 122 -0.49 -2.21 1.65
C ASP A 122 0.97 -2.14 2.11
N ILE A 123 1.46 -3.19 2.79
CA ILE A 123 2.84 -3.27 3.24
C ILE A 123 3.81 -3.32 2.05
N ILE A 124 3.49 -4.03 0.96
CA ILE A 124 4.36 -4.07 -0.24
C ILE A 124 4.49 -2.67 -0.85
N GLN A 125 3.41 -1.89 -0.87
CA GLN A 125 3.47 -0.51 -1.37
C GLN A 125 4.37 0.37 -0.51
N ARG A 126 4.37 0.16 0.81
CA ARG A 126 5.16 0.97 1.76
C ARG A 126 6.61 0.50 1.90
N PHE A 127 6.83 -0.81 1.99
CA PHE A 127 8.11 -1.46 2.30
C PHE A 127 8.37 -2.66 1.39
N PRO A 128 8.51 -2.47 0.06
CA PRO A 128 8.60 -3.58 -0.91
C PRO A 128 9.74 -4.55 -0.61
N ASN A 129 10.89 -4.03 -0.15
CA ASN A 129 12.08 -4.83 0.16
C ASN A 129 11.87 -5.83 1.32
N LEU A 130 10.96 -5.55 2.25
CA LEU A 130 10.69 -6.45 3.37
C LEU A 130 9.89 -7.69 2.95
N ILE A 131 9.09 -7.57 1.89
CA ILE A 131 8.17 -8.62 1.45
C ILE A 131 8.80 -9.55 0.41
N GLU A 132 9.86 -9.12 -0.28
CA GLU A 132 10.52 -9.92 -1.33
C GLU A 132 10.79 -11.40 -0.91
N PRO A 133 11.31 -11.70 0.29
CA PRO A 133 11.53 -13.10 0.73
C PRO A 133 10.23 -13.90 0.93
N TRP A 134 9.09 -13.21 1.10
CA TRP A 134 7.79 -13.79 1.39
C TRP A 134 6.87 -13.87 0.17
N MET A 135 7.27 -13.29 -0.97
CA MET A 135 6.50 -13.33 -2.20
C MET A 135 6.05 -14.74 -2.63
N PRO A 136 6.87 -15.80 -2.51
CA PRO A 136 6.40 -17.15 -2.82
C PRO A 136 5.16 -17.56 -2.02
N ASN A 137 5.05 -17.13 -0.75
CA ASN A 137 3.89 -17.40 0.09
C ASN A 137 2.66 -16.66 -0.45
N MET A 138 2.81 -15.40 -0.87
CA MET A 138 1.71 -14.65 -1.49
C MET A 138 1.21 -15.34 -2.75
N PHE A 139 2.11 -15.74 -3.67
CA PHE A 139 1.73 -16.47 -4.88
C PHE A 139 1.07 -17.82 -4.57
N SER A 140 1.55 -18.56 -3.56
CA SER A 140 0.91 -19.83 -3.16
C SER A 140 -0.54 -19.66 -2.68
N THR A 141 -0.89 -18.47 -2.21
CA THR A 141 -2.26 -18.14 -1.75
C THR A 141 -3.25 -18.03 -2.91
N LEU A 142 -2.79 -17.96 -4.16
CA LEU A 142 -3.64 -18.12 -5.35
C LEU A 142 -4.32 -19.50 -5.43
N ARG A 143 -3.89 -20.46 -4.60
CA ARG A 143 -4.52 -21.80 -4.49
C ARG A 143 -5.36 -21.96 -3.23
N ASP A 144 -5.72 -20.87 -2.55
CA ASP A 144 -6.59 -20.94 -1.36
C ASP A 144 -7.94 -21.59 -1.68
N ASP A 145 -8.47 -22.37 -0.74
CA ASP A 145 -9.76 -23.05 -0.89
C ASP A 145 -10.91 -22.05 -1.06
N SER A 146 -10.82 -20.88 -0.42
CA SER A 146 -11.82 -19.81 -0.54
C SER A 146 -11.63 -19.04 -1.84
N VAL A 147 -12.69 -19.04 -2.65
CA VAL A 147 -12.79 -18.21 -3.87
C VAL A 147 -12.57 -16.72 -3.56
N GLN A 148 -13.04 -16.24 -2.40
CA GLN A 148 -12.89 -14.82 -2.04
C GLN A 148 -11.43 -14.46 -1.74
N VAL A 149 -10.72 -15.34 -1.05
CA VAL A 149 -9.28 -15.16 -0.80
C VAL A 149 -8.52 -15.18 -2.12
N ARG A 150 -8.78 -16.14 -3.02
CA ARG A 150 -8.14 -16.18 -4.35
C ARG A 150 -8.38 -14.91 -5.15
N LYS A 151 -9.62 -14.39 -5.15
CA LYS A 151 -9.96 -13.11 -5.81
C LYS A 151 -9.18 -11.94 -5.24
N ALA A 152 -9.03 -11.87 -3.92
CA ALA A 152 -8.28 -10.81 -3.25
C ALA A 152 -6.78 -10.89 -3.60
N VAL A 153 -6.18 -12.08 -3.52
CA VAL A 153 -4.77 -12.28 -3.85
C VAL A 153 -4.49 -11.93 -5.31
N LEU A 154 -5.33 -12.37 -6.24
CA LEU A 154 -5.20 -12.01 -7.66
C LEU A 154 -5.26 -10.50 -7.85
N ALA A 155 -6.24 -9.83 -7.24
CA ALA A 155 -6.38 -8.38 -7.36
C ALA A 155 -5.15 -7.62 -6.84
N VAL A 156 -4.66 -7.99 -5.65
CA VAL A 156 -3.46 -7.41 -5.05
C VAL A 156 -2.23 -7.66 -5.93
N LEU A 157 -1.97 -8.91 -6.31
CA LEU A 157 -0.81 -9.25 -7.16
C LEU A 157 -0.87 -8.57 -8.53
N SER A 158 -2.02 -8.55 -9.18
CA SER A 158 -2.20 -7.85 -10.45
C SER A 158 -1.87 -6.36 -10.32
N SER A 159 -2.37 -5.69 -9.29
CA SER A 159 -2.07 -4.27 -9.06
C SER A 159 -0.57 -4.05 -8.82
N LEU A 160 0.06 -4.87 -7.99
CA LEU A 160 1.47 -4.70 -7.64
C LEU A 160 2.39 -4.94 -8.83
N ILE A 161 2.09 -5.95 -9.66
CA ILE A 161 2.85 -6.25 -10.87
C ILE A 161 2.66 -5.15 -11.92
N LEU A 162 1.41 -4.74 -12.16
CA LEU A 162 1.10 -3.69 -13.14
C LEU A 162 1.63 -2.32 -12.71
N ASN A 163 1.98 -2.12 -11.43
CA ASN A 163 2.63 -0.91 -10.93
C ASN A 163 4.16 -1.05 -10.71
N ASP A 164 4.78 -2.10 -11.24
CA ASP A 164 6.23 -2.39 -11.12
C ASP A 164 6.76 -2.54 -9.68
N MET A 165 5.86 -2.76 -8.71
CA MET A 165 6.23 -2.99 -7.31
C MET A 165 6.78 -4.41 -7.09
N VAL A 166 6.32 -5.37 -7.90
CA VAL A 166 6.71 -6.79 -7.82
C VAL A 166 7.10 -7.29 -9.20
N LYS A 167 8.27 -7.93 -9.29
CA LYS A 167 8.71 -8.60 -10.51
C LYS A 167 8.10 -10.00 -10.59
N VAL A 168 7.58 -10.36 -11.77
CA VAL A 168 6.93 -11.67 -11.98
C VAL A 168 7.91 -12.85 -12.16
N LYS A 169 9.22 -12.61 -12.03
CA LYS A 169 10.25 -13.63 -12.32
C LYS A 169 10.11 -14.81 -11.36
N GLY A 170 9.83 -16.00 -11.89
CA GLY A 170 9.78 -17.26 -11.15
C GLY A 170 8.41 -17.69 -10.61
N HIS A 171 7.40 -16.81 -10.60
CA HIS A 171 6.07 -17.11 -10.04
C HIS A 171 4.89 -16.83 -10.98
N ILE A 172 5.17 -16.37 -12.20
CA ILE A 172 4.14 -16.14 -13.22
C ILE A 172 3.31 -17.39 -13.52
N SER A 173 3.88 -18.59 -13.36
CA SER A 173 3.17 -19.86 -13.53
C SER A 173 1.96 -19.99 -12.62
N GLU A 174 2.03 -19.52 -11.37
CA GLU A 174 0.90 -19.54 -10.44
C GLU A 174 -0.26 -18.68 -10.93
N LEU A 175 0.05 -17.52 -11.53
CA LEU A 175 -0.95 -16.65 -12.15
C LEU A 175 -1.52 -17.28 -13.42
N VAL A 176 -0.70 -17.93 -14.25
CA VAL A 176 -1.18 -18.62 -15.47
C VAL A 176 -2.21 -19.69 -15.13
N LEU A 177 -2.00 -20.47 -14.06
CA LEU A 177 -2.97 -21.49 -13.63
C LEU A 177 -4.34 -20.90 -13.30
N CYS A 178 -4.40 -19.63 -12.86
CA CYS A 178 -5.66 -18.94 -12.57
C CYS A 178 -6.49 -18.66 -13.83
N ILE A 179 -5.95 -18.83 -15.05
CA ILE A 179 -6.72 -18.76 -16.32
C ILE A 179 -7.74 -19.91 -16.37
N GLU A 180 -7.44 -21.04 -15.74
CA GLU A 180 -8.31 -22.22 -15.66
C GLU A 180 -9.02 -22.33 -14.30
N ASP A 181 -9.04 -21.26 -13.49
CA ASP A 181 -9.76 -21.29 -12.21
C ASP A 181 -11.24 -21.64 -12.42
N PRO A 182 -11.82 -22.53 -11.57
CA PRO A 182 -13.24 -22.88 -11.64
C PRO A 182 -14.18 -21.67 -11.48
N ASP A 183 -13.76 -20.62 -10.77
CA ASP A 183 -14.51 -19.38 -10.68
C ASP A 183 -14.31 -18.55 -11.96
N PRO A 184 -15.40 -18.26 -12.71
CA PRO A 184 -15.30 -17.57 -13.99
C PRO A 184 -14.80 -16.12 -13.86
N VAL A 185 -14.98 -15.49 -12.69
CA VAL A 185 -14.51 -14.12 -12.45
C VAL A 185 -13.00 -14.10 -12.28
N ILE A 186 -12.42 -15.05 -11.53
CA ILE A 186 -10.96 -15.21 -11.42
C ILE A 186 -10.37 -15.46 -12.81
N SER A 187 -10.91 -16.43 -13.53
CA SER A 187 -10.47 -16.80 -14.87
C SER A 187 -10.50 -15.61 -15.86
N ALA A 188 -11.59 -14.83 -15.86
CA ALA A 188 -11.71 -13.63 -16.68
C ALA A 188 -10.74 -12.52 -16.27
N ARG A 189 -10.58 -12.25 -14.97
CA ARG A 189 -9.66 -11.23 -14.45
C ARG A 189 -8.20 -11.57 -14.76
N THR A 190 -7.83 -12.84 -14.66
CA THR A 190 -6.47 -13.29 -15.01
C THR A 190 -6.19 -13.07 -16.49
N ARG A 191 -7.13 -13.38 -17.39
CA ARG A 191 -6.99 -13.09 -18.83
C ARG A 191 -6.82 -11.60 -19.09
N LEU A 192 -7.61 -10.76 -18.43
CA LEU A 192 -7.47 -9.30 -18.54
C LEU A 192 -6.10 -8.84 -18.02
N PHE A 193 -5.64 -9.37 -16.89
CA PHE A 193 -4.31 -9.06 -16.34
C PHE A 193 -3.19 -9.36 -17.36
N PHE A 194 -3.20 -10.53 -18.00
CA PHE A 194 -2.19 -10.86 -19.01
C PHE A 194 -2.28 -10.00 -20.27
N HIS A 195 -3.49 -9.59 -20.66
CA HIS A 195 -3.70 -8.63 -21.75
C HIS A 195 -3.10 -7.26 -21.41
N GLU A 196 -3.32 -6.75 -20.19
CA GLU A 196 -2.73 -5.47 -19.78
C GLU A 196 -1.20 -5.58 -19.61
N LEU A 197 -0.70 -6.71 -19.08
CA LEU A 197 0.72 -6.95 -18.92
C LEU A 197 1.44 -6.96 -20.28
N SER A 198 0.87 -7.59 -21.31
CA SER A 198 1.49 -7.65 -22.64
C SER A 198 1.57 -6.31 -23.36
N ARG A 199 0.75 -5.33 -22.95
CA ARG A 199 0.81 -3.96 -23.46
C ARG A 199 1.88 -3.12 -22.76
N LYS A 200 2.33 -3.55 -21.58
CA LYS A 200 3.31 -2.85 -20.76
C LYS A 200 4.74 -3.32 -20.99
N VAL A 201 4.92 -4.59 -21.37
CA VAL A 201 6.21 -5.22 -21.75
C VAL A 201 6.58 -4.85 -23.18
#